data_AF-A0A233S6X9-F1
#
_entry.id   AF-A0A233S6X9-F1
#
_cell.length_a   1.000
_cell.length_b   1.000
_cell.length_c   1.000
_cell.angle_alpha   90.00
_cell.angle_beta   90.00
_cell.angle_gamma   90.00
#
_symmetry.space_group_name_H-M   'P 1'
#
loop_
_entity.id
_entity.type
_entity.pdbx_description
1 polymer ?
#
loop_
_entity_poly.entity_id
_entity_poly.type
_entity_poly.pdbx_seq_one_letter_code
_entity_poly.pdbx_strand_id
1 'polypeptide(L)'
;MTSSSAVFTALAPYGWDDAWADAFTSYESEGLLPGRVVRVDRGQCDVVTPGGVVRADTAFVTPHDPLRVVCTGDWVAVEPGGNPRYVRAYLPRRTAFVRSTSSKRSEGQILAANVDHAVVAVSLALELDLGRVERFLALAWESGAQPVVVLTKADLVPDPVTLAHLVQDVETTAPGVPVLTVSALHGDGLDVLVSLVGSGTTVLLGQSGAGKSTLANALVGEDVMDVQAARDVDGKGRHTTTTRNLLPLPSGGVLIDTPGLRGVGLFDAETGVGQVFSEIEELAEECRFHDCAHETEPGCAVRSAVDSGVLPARRLESYRKLMRENQWIVAKTDARLRSEIRKDWRRKGAEGKAAMEAKRGRWM
;
A
#
# COMPACT_ATOMS: atom_id res chain seq x y z
N MET A 1 -0.98 -13.74 -35.17
CA MET A 1 -1.72 -14.18 -33.96
C MET A 1 -0.89 -15.01 -32.99
N THR A 2 0.25 -15.60 -33.39
CA THR A 2 1.15 -16.37 -32.51
C THR A 2 2.06 -15.54 -31.61
N SER A 3 2.28 -14.24 -31.92
CA SER A 3 3.19 -13.37 -31.15
C SER A 3 2.60 -12.86 -29.83
N SER A 4 1.29 -12.60 -29.78
CA SER A 4 0.61 -12.02 -28.61
C SER A 4 0.49 -13.06 -27.47
N SER A 5 0.19 -14.31 -27.80
CA SER A 5 0.12 -15.42 -26.83
C SER A 5 1.45 -15.68 -26.09
N ALA A 6 2.59 -15.63 -26.80
CA ALA A 6 3.91 -15.85 -26.18
C ALA A 6 4.33 -14.68 -25.26
N VAL A 7 3.94 -13.45 -25.60
CA VAL A 7 4.15 -12.25 -24.78
C VAL A 7 3.42 -12.37 -23.44
N PHE A 8 2.17 -12.84 -23.46
CA PHE A 8 1.37 -13.01 -22.25
C PHE A 8 1.89 -14.14 -21.36
N THR A 9 2.39 -15.24 -21.93
CA THR A 9 2.99 -16.33 -21.14
C THR A 9 4.22 -15.88 -20.36
N ALA A 10 5.06 -14.99 -20.92
CA ALA A 10 6.26 -14.52 -20.24
C ALA A 10 5.96 -13.59 -19.05
N LEU A 11 4.85 -12.85 -19.09
CA LEU A 11 4.44 -11.90 -18.05
C LEU A 11 3.42 -12.48 -17.05
N ALA A 12 2.81 -13.63 -17.35
CA ALA A 12 1.87 -14.30 -16.45
C ALA A 12 2.44 -14.60 -15.04
N PRO A 13 3.70 -15.03 -14.86
CA PRO A 13 4.29 -15.20 -13.52
C PRO A 13 4.33 -13.88 -12.72
N TYR A 14 4.34 -12.75 -13.43
CA TYR A 14 4.29 -11.41 -12.87
C TYR A 14 2.85 -10.89 -12.77
N GLY A 15 1.81 -11.71 -12.89
CA GLY A 15 0.42 -11.30 -12.71
C GLY A 15 -0.21 -10.59 -13.91
N TRP A 16 0.29 -10.80 -15.13
CA TRP A 16 -0.39 -10.33 -16.34
C TRP A 16 -1.65 -11.14 -16.62
N ASP A 17 -2.73 -10.47 -17.02
CA ASP A 17 -4.02 -11.10 -17.33
C ASP A 17 -4.72 -10.43 -18.53
N ASP A 18 -5.91 -10.93 -18.88
CA ASP A 18 -6.68 -10.49 -20.05
C ASP A 18 -7.11 -9.03 -19.97
N ALA A 19 -7.43 -8.51 -18.77
CA ALA A 19 -7.81 -7.11 -18.62
C ALA A 19 -6.62 -6.16 -18.88
N TRP A 20 -5.38 -6.58 -18.60
CA TRP A 20 -4.18 -5.86 -19.04
C TRP A 20 -3.85 -6.05 -20.51
N ALA A 21 -4.11 -7.22 -21.08
CA ALA A 21 -4.02 -7.42 -22.52
C ALA A 21 -4.96 -6.45 -23.27
N ASP A 22 -6.22 -6.34 -22.83
CA ASP A 22 -7.20 -5.42 -23.40
C ASP A 22 -6.76 -3.96 -23.27
N ALA A 23 -6.35 -3.54 -22.06
CA ALA A 23 -5.84 -2.20 -21.81
C ALA A 23 -4.55 -1.87 -22.61
N PHE A 24 -3.80 -2.90 -23.03
CA PHE A 24 -2.56 -2.74 -23.80
C PHE A 24 -2.78 -2.62 -25.31
N THR A 25 -3.95 -3.01 -25.83
CA THR A 25 -4.21 -3.17 -27.27
C THR A 25 -3.85 -1.93 -28.10
N SER A 26 -4.12 -0.72 -27.61
CA SER A 26 -3.75 0.51 -28.33
C SER A 26 -2.23 0.69 -28.45
N TYR A 27 -1.48 0.34 -27.41
CA TYR A 27 -0.03 0.48 -27.37
C TYR A 27 0.70 -0.58 -28.20
N GLU A 28 0.11 -1.78 -28.34
CA GLU A 28 0.61 -2.81 -29.25
C GLU A 28 0.61 -2.30 -30.70
N SER A 29 -0.42 -1.57 -31.10
CA SER A 29 -0.51 -0.97 -32.44
C SER A 29 0.55 0.12 -32.70
N GLU A 30 1.09 0.72 -31.64
CA GLU A 30 2.19 1.69 -31.68
C GLU A 30 3.58 1.02 -31.64
N GLY A 31 3.64 -0.32 -31.57
CA GLY A 31 4.89 -1.08 -31.51
C GLY A 31 5.60 -1.02 -30.15
N LEU A 32 4.88 -0.69 -29.08
CA LEU A 32 5.42 -0.68 -27.72
C LEU A 32 5.43 -2.10 -27.13
N LEU A 33 6.27 -2.29 -26.11
CA LEU A 33 6.33 -3.52 -25.33
C LEU A 33 5.57 -3.37 -24.01
N PRO A 34 4.78 -4.37 -23.60
CA PRO A 34 4.24 -4.41 -22.25
C PRO A 34 5.35 -4.78 -21.27
N GLY A 35 5.25 -4.28 -20.05
CA GLY A 35 6.13 -4.73 -18.99
C GLY A 35 5.73 -4.31 -17.59
N ARG A 36 6.26 -5.01 -16.60
CA ARG A 36 6.02 -4.75 -15.18
C ARG A 36 7.19 -4.00 -14.57
N VAL A 37 6.90 -2.89 -13.88
CA VAL A 37 7.91 -2.12 -13.16
C VAL A 37 8.34 -2.89 -11.92
N VAL A 38 9.59 -3.35 -11.89
CA VAL A 38 10.13 -4.12 -10.76
C VAL A 38 10.92 -3.27 -9.78
N ARG A 39 11.46 -2.15 -10.26
CA ARG A 39 12.24 -1.21 -9.45
C ARG A 39 12.14 0.19 -10.02
N VAL A 40 12.14 1.19 -9.14
CA VAL A 40 12.17 2.61 -9.50
C VAL A 40 13.35 3.29 -8.82
N ASP A 41 14.23 3.93 -9.59
CA ASP A 41 15.29 4.80 -9.09
C ASP A 41 15.22 6.17 -9.79
N ARG A 42 14.86 7.22 -9.04
CA ARG A 42 14.95 8.65 -9.41
C ARG A 42 14.91 8.94 -10.92
N GLY A 43 13.71 8.91 -11.50
CA GLY A 43 13.47 9.25 -12.92
C GLY A 43 13.67 8.10 -13.91
N GLN A 44 14.05 6.92 -13.41
CA GLN A 44 14.19 5.71 -14.20
C GLN A 44 13.59 4.51 -13.46
N CYS A 45 13.31 3.46 -14.21
CA CYS A 45 12.81 2.20 -13.67
C CYS A 45 13.36 1.00 -14.43
N ASP A 46 13.44 -0.13 -13.73
CA ASP A 46 13.66 -1.43 -14.33
C ASP A 46 12.30 -2.06 -14.62
N VAL A 47 12.12 -2.54 -15.84
CA VAL A 47 10.86 -3.09 -16.35
C VAL A 47 11.12 -4.49 -16.86
N VAL A 48 10.42 -5.49 -16.31
CA VAL A 48 10.38 -6.84 -16.88
C VAL A 48 9.49 -6.81 -18.11
N THR A 49 10.04 -7.19 -19.25
CA THR A 49 9.33 -7.36 -20.52
C THR A 49 9.43 -8.83 -20.97
N PRO A 50 8.68 -9.26 -22.00
CA PRO A 50 8.85 -10.59 -22.57
C PRO A 50 10.27 -10.88 -23.08
N GLY A 51 11.02 -9.83 -23.44
CA GLY A 51 12.42 -9.93 -23.89
C GLY A 51 13.45 -9.84 -22.75
N GLY A 52 13.01 -9.84 -21.49
CA GLY A 52 13.86 -9.66 -20.32
C GLY A 52 13.74 -8.28 -19.68
N VAL A 53 14.61 -8.00 -18.71
CA VAL A 53 14.60 -6.74 -17.96
C VAL A 53 15.24 -5.63 -18.79
N VAL A 54 14.56 -4.49 -18.91
CA VAL A 54 15.08 -3.29 -19.57
C VAL A 54 15.08 -2.11 -18.61
N ARG A 55 16.07 -1.23 -18.74
CA ARG A 55 16.11 0.07 -18.06
C ARG A 55 15.37 1.10 -18.90
N ALA A 56 14.44 1.83 -18.31
CA ALA A 56 13.67 2.86 -18.98
C ALA A 56 13.60 4.16 -18.18
N ASP A 57 13.56 5.28 -18.89
CA ASP A 57 13.39 6.62 -18.33
C ASP A 57 11.90 6.99 -18.24
N THR A 58 11.50 7.65 -17.17
CA THR A 58 10.10 7.98 -16.87
C THR A 58 9.71 9.40 -17.26
N ALA A 59 10.58 10.18 -17.91
CA ALA A 59 10.36 11.61 -18.17
C ALA A 59 9.02 11.93 -18.87
N PHE A 60 8.58 11.11 -19.81
CA PHE A 60 7.29 11.30 -20.53
C PHE A 60 6.06 11.00 -19.69
N VAL A 61 6.22 10.22 -18.63
CA VAL A 61 5.16 9.77 -17.72
C VAL A 61 5.42 10.24 -16.29
N THR A 62 6.21 11.29 -16.10
CA THR A 62 6.44 11.91 -14.79
C THR A 62 5.50 13.12 -14.69
N PRO A 63 4.27 12.95 -14.19
CA PRO A 63 3.38 14.08 -13.95
C PRO A 63 3.88 14.94 -12.80
N HIS A 64 3.33 16.15 -12.72
CA HIS A 64 3.51 17.02 -11.55
C HIS A 64 2.80 16.46 -10.30
N ASP A 65 1.93 15.45 -10.47
CA ASP A 65 1.19 14.78 -9.41
C ASP A 65 1.99 13.60 -8.83
N PRO A 66 2.41 13.66 -7.55
CA PRO A 66 3.15 12.58 -6.87
C PRO A 66 2.38 11.26 -6.72
N LEU A 67 1.06 11.26 -6.92
CA LEU A 67 0.25 10.04 -6.93
C LEU A 67 0.29 9.34 -8.29
N ARG A 68 0.67 10.03 -9.36
CA ARG A 68 0.68 9.50 -10.73
C ARG A 68 2.09 9.24 -11.27
N VAL A 69 3.11 9.31 -10.42
CA VAL A 69 4.47 8.88 -10.77
C VAL A 69 4.54 7.36 -10.89
N VAL A 70 5.39 6.87 -11.78
CA VAL A 70 5.68 5.43 -11.94
C VAL A 70 6.15 4.85 -10.61
N CYS A 71 5.59 3.70 -10.25
CA CYS A 71 5.84 2.99 -9.00
C CYS A 71 6.14 1.51 -9.25
N THR A 72 6.81 0.86 -8.29
CA THR A 72 6.97 -0.60 -8.30
C THR A 72 5.59 -1.28 -8.32
N GLY A 73 5.43 -2.25 -9.21
CA GLY A 73 4.17 -2.97 -9.44
C GLY A 73 3.31 -2.40 -10.56
N ASP A 74 3.61 -1.20 -11.08
CA ASP A 74 2.93 -0.65 -12.26
C ASP A 74 3.14 -1.53 -13.50
N TRP A 75 2.10 -1.60 -14.32
CA TRP A 75 2.20 -2.09 -15.69
C TRP A 75 2.41 -0.91 -16.62
N VAL A 76 3.31 -1.05 -17.58
CA VAL A 76 3.73 0.05 -18.46
C VAL A 76 3.86 -0.38 -19.91
N ALA A 77 3.70 0.59 -20.81
CA ALA A 77 4.08 0.50 -22.21
C ALA A 77 5.45 1.16 -22.40
N VAL A 78 6.45 0.38 -22.81
CA VAL A 78 7.85 0.82 -22.95
C VAL A 78 8.32 0.69 -24.39
N GLU A 79 9.18 1.59 -24.84
CA GLU A 79 9.76 1.50 -26.18
C GLU A 79 10.56 0.19 -26.38
N PRO A 80 10.53 -0.43 -27.58
CA PRO A 80 11.21 -1.70 -27.85
C PRO A 80 12.73 -1.57 -27.99
N GLY A 81 13.25 -0.34 -28.15
CA GLY A 81 14.66 -0.03 -28.32
C GLY A 81 14.95 1.44 -28.01
N GLY A 82 16.23 1.82 -28.04
CA GLY A 82 16.69 3.18 -27.74
C GLY A 82 17.71 3.25 -26.60
N ASN A 83 18.51 4.32 -26.59
CA ASN A 83 19.40 4.67 -25.48
C ASN A 83 19.39 6.20 -25.27
N PRO A 84 18.61 6.73 -24.31
CA PRO A 84 17.75 5.99 -23.38
C PRO A 84 16.49 5.43 -24.06
N ARG A 85 15.90 4.42 -23.43
CA ARG A 85 14.57 3.86 -23.73
C ARG A 85 13.56 4.53 -22.82
N TYR A 86 12.35 4.82 -23.28
CA TYR A 86 11.35 5.54 -22.48
C TYR A 86 10.12 4.70 -22.13
N VAL A 87 9.58 4.94 -20.93
CA VAL A 87 8.20 4.58 -20.60
C VAL A 87 7.28 5.59 -21.27
N ARG A 88 6.34 5.11 -22.10
CA ARG A 88 5.40 5.93 -22.85
C ARG A 88 4.07 6.11 -22.14
N ALA A 89 3.62 5.07 -21.45
CA ALA A 89 2.40 5.10 -20.65
C ALA A 89 2.51 4.10 -19.49
N TYR A 90 1.78 4.36 -18.41
CA TYR A 90 1.41 3.33 -17.44
C TYR A 90 -0.04 2.93 -17.68
N LEU A 91 -0.33 1.64 -17.50
CA LEU A 91 -1.69 1.08 -17.62
C LEU A 91 -2.50 1.46 -16.37
N PRO A 92 -3.84 1.37 -16.41
CA PRO A 92 -4.67 1.67 -15.24
C PRO A 92 -4.21 0.89 -14.01
N ARG A 93 -4.31 1.49 -12.83
CA ARG A 93 -4.01 0.79 -11.56
C ARG A 93 -5.29 0.19 -11.02
N ARG A 94 -5.22 -1.05 -10.54
CA ARG A 94 -6.33 -1.67 -9.78
C ARG A 94 -6.31 -1.29 -8.31
N THR A 95 -5.10 -1.23 -7.75
CA THR A 95 -4.86 -0.96 -6.33
C THR A 95 -3.61 -0.09 -6.19
N ALA A 96 -3.52 0.64 -5.08
CA ALA A 96 -2.37 1.49 -4.80
C ALA A 96 -2.18 1.71 -3.31
N PHE A 97 -0.98 1.39 -2.81
CA PHE A 97 -0.58 1.79 -1.46
C PHE A 97 -0.07 3.22 -1.50
N VAL A 98 -0.78 4.13 -0.85
CA VAL A 98 -0.40 5.55 -0.77
C VAL A 98 -0.02 5.89 0.66
N ARG A 99 1.04 6.69 0.81
CA ARG A 99 1.51 7.18 2.09
C ARG A 99 1.53 8.70 2.13
N SER A 100 1.04 9.29 3.23
CA SER A 100 1.38 10.67 3.56
C SER A 100 2.88 10.78 3.86
N THR A 101 3.62 11.59 3.09
CA THR A 101 5.03 11.80 3.42
C THR A 101 5.17 12.65 4.69
N SER A 102 6.19 12.37 5.52
CA SER A 102 6.54 13.18 6.69
C SER A 102 7.32 14.45 6.33
N SER A 103 7.62 14.64 5.05
CA SER A 103 8.37 15.79 4.56
C SER A 103 7.50 17.06 4.63
N LYS A 104 8.13 18.24 4.52
CA LYS A 104 7.43 19.54 4.46
C LYS A 104 6.38 19.65 3.33
N ARG A 105 6.34 18.66 2.43
CA ARG A 105 5.34 18.50 1.38
C ARG A 105 4.36 17.41 1.81
N SER A 106 3.23 17.79 2.39
CA SER A 106 2.10 16.88 2.67
C SER A 106 1.42 16.45 1.37
N GLU A 107 2.17 15.80 0.49
CA GLU A 107 1.71 15.12 -0.72
C GLU A 107 1.65 13.62 -0.41
N GLY A 108 0.61 12.95 -0.89
CA GLY A 108 0.55 11.49 -0.91
C GLY A 108 1.62 10.95 -1.87
N GLN A 109 2.37 9.95 -1.44
CA GLN A 109 3.36 9.26 -2.25
C GLN A 109 2.91 7.82 -2.46
N ILE A 110 2.82 7.40 -3.71
CA ILE A 110 2.58 5.99 -4.02
C ILE A 110 3.79 5.12 -3.65
N LEU A 111 3.53 4.02 -2.96
CA LEU A 111 4.50 3.08 -2.44
C LEU A 111 4.61 1.81 -3.26
N ALA A 112 3.46 1.28 -3.68
CA ALA A 112 3.31 0.13 -4.55
C ALA A 112 1.98 0.24 -5.31
N ALA A 113 1.90 -0.36 -6.49
CA ALA A 113 0.69 -0.43 -7.32
C ALA A 113 0.37 -1.88 -7.71
N ASN A 114 -0.90 -2.14 -8.04
CA ASN A 114 -1.39 -3.45 -8.48
C ASN A 114 -1.01 -4.58 -7.51
N VAL A 115 -1.22 -4.31 -6.22
CA VAL A 115 -1.11 -5.24 -5.11
C VAL A 115 -2.45 -5.94 -4.91
N ASP A 116 -2.43 -7.27 -4.93
CA ASP A 116 -3.62 -8.09 -4.75
C ASP A 116 -3.80 -8.46 -3.28
N HIS A 117 -2.69 -8.74 -2.57
CA HIS A 117 -2.69 -9.18 -1.18
C HIS A 117 -1.83 -8.30 -0.27
N ALA A 118 -2.36 -7.98 0.91
CA ALA A 118 -1.66 -7.24 1.95
C ALA A 118 -1.51 -8.10 3.21
N VAL A 119 -0.35 -8.71 3.37
CA VAL A 119 -0.06 -9.57 4.52
C VAL A 119 0.35 -8.70 5.72
N VAL A 120 -0.52 -8.61 6.72
CA VAL A 120 -0.29 -7.92 7.98
C VAL A 120 0.43 -8.87 8.94
N ALA A 121 1.75 -8.76 9.00
CA ALA A 121 2.59 -9.54 9.91
C ALA A 121 2.53 -8.98 11.34
N VAL A 122 2.12 -9.84 12.27
CA VAL A 122 1.96 -9.54 13.70
C VAL A 122 2.79 -10.55 14.49
N SER A 123 3.76 -10.12 15.28
CA SER A 123 4.65 -11.06 15.97
C SER A 123 4.09 -11.47 17.32
N LEU A 124 4.08 -12.78 17.57
CA LEU A 124 3.72 -13.39 18.87
C LEU A 124 4.87 -13.33 19.91
N ALA A 125 5.99 -12.68 19.58
CA ALA A 125 7.07 -12.43 20.54
C ALA A 125 6.76 -11.29 21.53
N LEU A 126 5.72 -10.51 21.26
CA LEU A 126 5.30 -9.35 22.04
C LEU A 126 3.78 -9.45 22.26
N GLU A 127 3.27 -8.71 23.25
CA GLU A 127 1.83 -8.55 23.45
C GLU A 127 1.15 -7.99 22.18
N LEU A 128 -0.03 -8.52 21.88
CA LEU A 128 -0.80 -8.12 20.70
C LEU A 128 -1.33 -6.69 20.86
N ASP A 129 -0.93 -5.81 19.92
CA ASP A 129 -1.52 -4.48 19.77
C ASP A 129 -2.63 -4.54 18.72
N LEU A 130 -3.84 -4.89 19.15
CA LEU A 130 -5.00 -5.00 18.29
C LEU A 130 -5.35 -3.68 17.58
N GLY A 131 -5.13 -2.54 18.25
CA GLY A 131 -5.28 -1.20 17.65
C GLY A 131 -4.37 -0.98 16.45
N ARG A 132 -3.18 -1.58 16.48
CA ARG A 132 -2.25 -1.55 15.37
C ARG A 132 -2.61 -2.52 14.25
N VAL A 133 -3.18 -3.67 14.57
CA VAL A 133 -3.75 -4.59 13.56
C VAL A 133 -4.84 -3.87 12.78
N GLU A 134 -5.82 -3.28 13.47
CA GLU A 134 -6.91 -2.48 12.87
C GLU A 134 -6.38 -1.40 11.93
N ARG A 135 -5.32 -0.68 12.35
CA ARG A 135 -4.69 0.32 11.51
C ARG A 135 -4.13 -0.27 10.20
N PHE A 136 -3.43 -1.40 10.27
CA PHE A 136 -2.86 -2.01 9.07
C PHE A 136 -3.94 -2.58 8.15
N LEU A 137 -5.02 -3.11 8.72
CA LEU A 137 -6.20 -3.53 7.95
C LEU A 137 -6.84 -2.35 7.24
N ALA A 138 -7.00 -1.20 7.90
CA ALA A 138 -7.57 -0.01 7.27
C ALA A 138 -6.72 0.46 6.09
N LEU A 139 -5.39 0.40 6.22
CA LEU A 139 -4.46 0.71 5.12
C LEU A 139 -4.54 -0.30 3.96
N ALA A 140 -4.72 -1.58 4.26
CA ALA A 140 -4.88 -2.61 3.24
C ALA A 140 -6.19 -2.41 2.47
N TRP A 141 -7.30 -2.24 3.17
CA TRP A 141 -8.60 -1.98 2.56
C TRP A 141 -8.64 -0.70 1.74
N GLU A 142 -8.07 0.40 2.25
CA GLU A 142 -7.97 1.66 1.49
C GLU A 142 -7.17 1.50 0.20
N SER A 143 -6.14 0.65 0.19
CA SER A 143 -5.35 0.41 -1.01
C SER A 143 -6.12 -0.37 -2.09
N GLY A 144 -7.23 -1.02 -1.72
CA GLY A 144 -7.98 -1.99 -2.52
C GLY A 144 -7.42 -3.42 -2.50
N ALA A 145 -6.31 -3.67 -1.80
CA ALA A 145 -5.74 -5.01 -1.66
C ALA A 145 -6.49 -5.83 -0.60
N GLN A 146 -6.57 -7.14 -0.80
CA GLN A 146 -7.17 -8.08 0.15
C GLN A 146 -6.22 -8.32 1.34
N PRO A 147 -6.60 -7.95 2.59
CA PRO A 147 -5.76 -8.18 3.75
C PRO A 147 -5.74 -9.65 4.17
N VAL A 148 -4.62 -10.03 4.81
CA VAL A 148 -4.44 -11.33 5.48
C VAL A 148 -3.63 -11.06 6.74
N VAL A 149 -4.09 -11.49 7.91
CA VAL A 149 -3.30 -11.34 9.13
C VAL A 149 -2.45 -12.60 9.34
N VAL A 150 -1.15 -12.41 9.52
CA VAL A 150 -0.21 -13.51 9.79
C VAL A 150 0.45 -13.29 11.14
N LEU A 151 0.10 -14.16 12.09
CA LEU A 151 0.70 -14.24 13.41
C LEU A 151 2.04 -14.98 13.30
N THR A 152 3.12 -14.20 13.19
CA THR A 152 4.48 -14.70 13.01
C THR A 152 5.11 -15.15 14.33
N LYS A 153 6.10 -16.04 14.23
CA LYS A 153 6.83 -16.63 15.35
C LYS A 153 5.92 -17.45 16.27
N ALA A 154 5.01 -18.21 15.68
CA ALA A 154 4.10 -19.10 16.40
C ALA A 154 4.84 -20.14 17.26
N ASP A 155 6.08 -20.46 16.91
CA ASP A 155 7.00 -21.28 17.71
C ASP A 155 7.25 -20.78 19.14
N LEU A 156 7.03 -19.49 19.40
CA LEU A 156 7.19 -18.89 20.73
C LEU A 156 5.97 -19.13 21.65
N VAL A 157 4.86 -19.66 21.13
CA VAL A 157 3.65 -19.96 21.88
C VAL A 157 3.38 -21.47 21.80
N PRO A 158 4.09 -22.29 22.60
CA PRO A 158 4.01 -23.75 22.50
C PRO A 158 2.70 -24.32 23.04
N ASP A 159 1.97 -23.58 23.88
CA ASP A 159 0.67 -24.00 24.41
C ASP A 159 -0.45 -23.76 23.37
N PRO A 160 -1.11 -24.81 22.85
CA PRO A 160 -2.13 -24.65 21.81
C PRO A 160 -3.38 -23.88 22.27
N VAL A 161 -3.71 -23.95 23.57
CA VAL A 161 -4.88 -23.24 24.12
C VAL A 161 -4.61 -21.73 24.13
N THR A 162 -3.44 -21.32 24.61
CA THR A 162 -2.99 -19.93 24.55
C THR A 162 -2.94 -19.42 23.11
N LEU A 163 -2.38 -20.20 22.18
CA LEU A 163 -2.33 -19.82 20.77
C LEU A 163 -3.72 -19.63 20.17
N ALA A 164 -4.68 -20.53 20.47
CA ALA A 164 -6.05 -20.42 20.00
C ALA A 164 -6.75 -19.14 20.52
N HIS A 165 -6.54 -18.76 21.78
CA HIS A 165 -7.07 -17.50 22.31
C HIS A 165 -6.47 -16.28 21.61
N LEU A 166 -5.16 -16.28 21.34
CA LEU A 166 -4.49 -15.18 20.61
C LEU A 166 -5.00 -15.06 19.17
N VAL A 167 -5.26 -16.19 18.50
CA VAL A 167 -5.90 -16.21 17.17
C VAL A 167 -7.30 -15.60 17.25
N GLN A 168 -8.10 -16.04 18.22
CA GLN A 168 -9.48 -15.59 18.39
C GLN A 168 -9.58 -14.08 18.70
N ASP A 169 -8.66 -13.52 19.50
CA ASP A 169 -8.60 -12.07 19.77
C ASP A 169 -8.37 -11.26 18.48
N VAL A 170 -7.56 -11.79 17.57
CA VAL A 170 -7.24 -11.16 16.28
C VAL A 170 -8.38 -11.34 15.28
N GLU A 171 -8.98 -12.52 15.20
CA GLU A 171 -10.16 -12.78 14.36
C GLU A 171 -11.33 -11.86 14.74
N THR A 172 -11.58 -11.68 16.03
CA THR A 172 -12.63 -10.76 16.53
C THR A 172 -12.33 -9.31 16.15
N THR A 173 -11.06 -8.95 15.99
CA THR A 173 -10.61 -7.61 15.59
C THR A 173 -10.62 -7.41 14.07
N ALA A 174 -10.66 -8.51 13.30
CA ALA A 174 -10.54 -8.51 11.85
C ALA A 174 -11.66 -9.36 11.18
N PRO A 175 -12.95 -9.00 11.38
CA PRO A 175 -14.05 -9.79 10.81
C PRO A 175 -13.90 -9.96 9.29
N GLY A 176 -14.04 -11.20 8.81
CA GLY A 176 -13.94 -11.51 7.38
C GLY A 176 -12.51 -11.52 6.81
N VAL A 177 -11.48 -11.27 7.63
CA VAL A 177 -10.08 -11.32 7.22
C VAL A 177 -9.46 -12.65 7.67
N PRO A 178 -8.81 -13.42 6.77
CA PRO A 178 -8.11 -14.63 7.18
C PRO A 178 -6.99 -14.36 8.19
N VAL A 179 -6.94 -15.14 9.27
CA VAL A 179 -5.89 -15.10 10.28
C VAL A 179 -5.11 -16.43 10.24
N LEU A 180 -3.81 -16.36 9.97
CA LEU A 180 -2.93 -17.52 9.88
C LEU A 180 -1.84 -17.45 10.94
N THR A 181 -1.49 -18.58 11.54
CA THR A 181 -0.30 -18.72 12.40
C THR A 181 0.85 -19.26 11.57
N VAL A 182 2.02 -18.62 11.69
CA VAL A 182 3.20 -19.01 10.90
C VAL A 182 4.45 -19.03 11.78
N SER A 183 5.22 -20.11 11.66
CA SER A 183 6.62 -20.13 12.07
C SER A 183 7.51 -20.22 10.84
N ALA A 184 8.14 -19.10 10.45
CA ALA A 184 9.12 -19.13 9.36
C ALA A 184 10.40 -19.92 9.73
N LEU A 185 10.63 -20.17 11.04
CA LEU A 185 11.75 -20.97 11.53
C LEU A 185 11.54 -22.47 11.29
N HIS A 186 10.30 -22.95 11.53
CA HIS A 186 9.97 -24.38 11.42
C HIS A 186 9.22 -24.73 10.12
N GLY A 187 8.75 -23.72 9.39
CA GLY A 187 7.96 -23.89 8.17
C GLY A 187 6.46 -24.01 8.41
N ASP A 188 6.01 -24.02 9.68
CA ASP A 188 4.60 -24.20 10.04
C ASP A 188 3.72 -23.10 9.43
N GLY A 189 2.64 -23.51 8.76
CA GLY A 189 1.64 -22.63 8.16
C GLY A 189 2.09 -21.88 6.90
N LEU A 190 3.34 -22.03 6.46
CA LEU A 190 3.84 -21.37 5.24
C LEU A 190 3.17 -21.90 3.98
N ASP A 191 2.85 -23.19 3.92
CA ASP A 191 2.15 -23.82 2.81
C ASP A 191 0.76 -23.21 2.60
N VAL A 192 0.01 -22.98 3.69
CA VAL A 192 -1.30 -22.32 3.66
C VAL A 192 -1.16 -20.87 3.21
N LEU A 193 -0.17 -20.14 3.76
CA LEU A 193 0.10 -18.77 3.35
C LEU A 193 0.44 -18.70 1.85
N VAL A 194 1.35 -19.55 1.38
CA VAL A 194 1.75 -19.64 -0.04
C VAL A 194 0.56 -19.99 -0.93
N SER A 195 -0.32 -20.90 -0.51
CA SER A 195 -1.54 -21.22 -1.27
C SER A 195 -2.45 -19.99 -1.41
N LEU A 196 -2.52 -19.16 -0.37
CA LEU A 196 -3.38 -17.99 -0.34
C LEU A 196 -2.80 -16.80 -1.14
N VAL A 197 -1.49 -16.57 -1.08
CA VAL A 197 -0.83 -15.41 -1.70
C VAL A 197 0.01 -15.72 -2.94
N GLY A 198 0.16 -17.01 -3.26
CA GLY A 198 0.99 -17.53 -4.36
C GLY A 198 0.40 -17.31 -5.75
N SER A 199 -0.74 -16.65 -5.85
CA SER A 199 -1.24 -16.08 -7.10
C SER A 199 -1.45 -14.59 -6.89
N GLY A 200 -0.76 -13.76 -7.67
CA GLY A 200 -0.89 -12.31 -7.60
C GLY A 200 0.29 -11.60 -6.93
N THR A 201 0.04 -10.40 -6.43
CA THR A 201 1.04 -9.45 -5.98
C THR A 201 0.87 -9.19 -4.50
N THR A 202 1.89 -9.49 -3.72
CA THR A 202 1.83 -9.41 -2.26
C THR A 202 2.72 -8.32 -1.71
N VAL A 203 2.25 -7.61 -0.69
CA VAL A 203 3.09 -6.74 0.16
C VAL A 203 3.06 -7.23 1.61
N LEU A 204 4.14 -6.97 2.34
CA LEU A 204 4.19 -7.22 3.79
C LEU A 204 4.04 -5.92 4.58
N LEU A 205 3.02 -5.86 5.43
CA LEU A 205 2.76 -4.81 6.40
C LEU A 205 3.09 -5.31 7.81
N GLY A 206 3.33 -4.40 8.74
CA GLY A 206 3.64 -4.76 10.12
C GLY A 206 4.82 -3.99 10.71
N GLN A 207 4.98 -4.07 12.03
CA GLN A 207 6.01 -3.34 12.75
C GLN A 207 7.44 -3.80 12.43
N SER A 208 8.41 -2.94 12.75
CA SER A 208 9.80 -3.40 12.85
C SER A 208 9.88 -4.56 13.85
N GLY A 209 10.65 -5.59 13.53
CA GLY A 209 10.75 -6.79 14.37
C GLY A 209 9.59 -7.80 14.24
N ALA A 210 8.55 -7.49 13.45
CA ALA A 210 7.39 -8.38 13.25
C ALA A 210 7.68 -9.65 12.42
N GLY A 211 8.93 -9.88 12.02
CA GLY A 211 9.32 -11.07 11.22
C GLY A 211 9.11 -10.94 9.71
N LYS A 212 8.74 -9.76 9.17
CA LYS A 212 8.50 -9.57 7.72
C LYS A 212 9.66 -10.02 6.83
N SER A 213 10.90 -9.62 7.14
CA SER A 213 12.06 -10.02 6.32
C SER A 213 12.29 -11.53 6.36
N THR A 214 12.16 -12.16 7.52
CA THR A 214 12.23 -13.62 7.64
C THR A 214 11.11 -14.30 6.86
N LEU A 215 9.88 -13.79 6.95
CA LEU A 215 8.72 -14.31 6.23
C LEU A 215 8.91 -14.19 4.72
N ALA A 216 9.39 -13.05 4.23
CA ALA A 216 9.56 -12.87 2.79
C ALA A 216 10.75 -13.66 2.22
N ASN A 217 11.84 -13.90 2.98
CA ASN A 217 12.85 -14.88 2.56
C ASN A 217 12.26 -16.28 2.48
N ALA A 218 11.43 -16.68 3.45
CA ALA A 218 10.77 -17.97 3.45
C ALA A 218 9.81 -18.13 2.25
N LEU A 219 9.09 -17.07 1.86
CA LEU A 219 8.21 -17.07 0.68
C LEU A 219 8.98 -17.10 -0.64
N VAL A 220 10.09 -16.37 -0.73
CA VAL A 220 10.92 -16.32 -1.95
C VAL A 220 11.75 -17.59 -2.13
N GLY A 221 12.01 -18.34 -1.04
CA GLY A 221 12.79 -19.58 -1.08
C GLY A 221 14.30 -19.39 -1.17
N GLU A 222 14.78 -18.15 -1.06
CA GLU A 222 16.19 -17.75 -1.07
C GLU A 222 16.43 -16.66 -0.01
N ASP A 223 17.66 -16.53 0.50
CA ASP A 223 18.08 -15.44 1.39
C ASP A 223 18.29 -14.13 0.61
N VAL A 224 17.22 -13.64 -0.04
CA VAL A 224 17.28 -12.45 -0.90
C VAL A 224 17.34 -11.16 -0.09
N MET A 225 16.79 -11.15 1.13
CA MET A 225 16.93 -10.01 2.05
C MET A 225 17.95 -10.29 3.15
N ASP A 226 18.86 -9.35 3.35
CA ASP A 226 19.76 -9.32 4.51
C ASP A 226 18.95 -9.26 5.81
N VAL A 227 18.77 -10.40 6.48
CA VAL A 227 18.21 -10.47 7.83
C VAL A 227 19.30 -10.05 8.82
N GLN A 228 19.56 -8.74 8.92
CA GLN A 228 20.32 -8.25 10.06
C GLN A 228 19.45 -8.40 11.31
N ALA A 229 19.75 -9.43 12.10
CA ALA A 229 19.22 -9.62 13.44
C ALA A 229 19.25 -8.29 14.20
N ALA A 230 18.14 -7.96 14.86
CA ALA A 230 17.99 -6.73 15.63
C ALA A 230 19.16 -6.60 16.62
N ARG A 231 20.17 -5.82 16.26
CA ARG A 231 21.18 -5.36 17.21
C ARG A 231 20.53 -4.22 17.97
N ASP A 232 20.11 -4.54 19.18
CA ASP A 232 20.06 -3.58 20.26
C ASP A 232 21.37 -2.78 20.31
N VAL A 233 21.23 -1.51 20.66
CA VAL A 233 22.26 -0.49 20.90
C VAL A 233 22.41 0.52 19.75
N ASP A 234 22.03 1.75 20.09
CA ASP A 234 22.16 3.04 19.40
C ASP A 234 21.06 3.47 18.43
N GLY A 235 20.14 4.29 18.98
CA GLY A 235 18.93 4.86 18.39
C GLY A 235 19.10 5.85 17.23
N LYS A 236 19.95 5.53 16.25
CA LYS A 236 19.99 6.16 14.91
C LYS A 236 20.33 5.12 13.82
N GLY A 237 19.69 3.95 13.89
CA GLY A 237 19.87 2.84 12.95
C GLY A 237 19.36 3.17 11.55
N ARG A 238 20.28 3.50 10.64
CA ARG A 238 20.05 3.63 9.20
C ARG A 238 19.82 2.22 8.62
N HIS A 239 18.58 1.78 8.57
CA HIS A 239 18.18 0.57 7.85
C HIS A 239 18.53 0.75 6.36
N THR A 240 19.54 0.02 5.88
CA THR A 240 20.16 0.24 4.56
C THR A 240 19.65 -0.76 3.52
N THR A 241 18.33 -0.88 3.41
CA THR A 241 17.69 -1.47 2.21
C THR A 241 16.86 -0.36 1.62
N THR A 242 17.45 0.45 0.73
CA THR A 242 16.78 1.63 0.12
C THR A 242 16.11 1.32 -1.21
N THR A 243 16.22 0.09 -1.71
CA THR A 243 15.70 -0.33 -3.00
C THR A 243 14.38 -1.08 -2.82
N ARG A 244 13.34 -0.63 -3.53
CA ARG A 244 12.06 -1.33 -3.62
C ARG A 244 12.16 -2.32 -4.76
N ASN A 245 11.99 -3.60 -4.46
CA ASN A 245 12.11 -4.66 -5.44
C ASN A 245 10.81 -5.46 -5.49
N LEU A 246 10.39 -5.77 -6.70
CA LEU A 246 9.41 -6.80 -6.99
C LEU A 246 10.16 -8.11 -7.24
N LEU A 247 9.86 -9.12 -6.44
CA LEU A 247 10.53 -10.41 -6.42
C LEU A 247 9.54 -11.49 -6.88
N PRO A 248 9.82 -12.28 -7.93
CA PRO A 248 8.97 -13.40 -8.29
C PRO A 248 9.02 -14.47 -7.19
N LEU A 249 7.88 -15.09 -6.90
CA LEU A 249 7.79 -16.19 -5.94
C LEU A 249 7.89 -17.55 -6.67
N PRO A 250 8.55 -18.57 -6.10
CA PRO A 250 8.62 -19.91 -6.71
C PRO A 250 7.26 -20.56 -6.92
N SER A 251 6.29 -20.24 -6.06
CA SER A 251 4.91 -20.72 -6.13
C SER A 251 4.08 -20.09 -7.23
N GLY A 252 4.59 -19.05 -7.89
CA GLY A 252 3.81 -18.13 -8.71
C GLY A 252 3.50 -16.83 -7.97
N GLY A 253 3.20 -15.77 -8.73
CA GLY A 253 3.00 -14.43 -8.19
C GLY A 253 4.31 -13.74 -7.80
N VAL A 254 4.18 -12.60 -7.14
CA VAL A 254 5.30 -11.71 -6.82
C VAL A 254 5.14 -11.08 -5.44
N LEU A 255 6.26 -10.78 -4.81
CA LEU A 255 6.35 -10.01 -3.58
C LEU A 255 6.96 -8.64 -3.86
N ILE A 256 6.33 -7.58 -3.38
CA ILE A 256 6.90 -6.23 -3.38
C ILE A 256 7.46 -5.91 -2.00
N ASP A 257 8.79 -5.92 -1.86
CA ASP A 257 9.45 -5.41 -0.66
C ASP A 257 9.59 -3.89 -0.76
N THR A 258 8.87 -3.19 0.11
CA THR A 258 8.90 -1.73 0.19
C THR A 258 9.25 -1.31 1.62
N PRO A 259 10.51 -0.93 1.89
CA PRO A 259 10.94 -0.32 3.14
C PRO A 259 10.06 0.88 3.57
N GLY A 260 9.43 1.54 2.59
CA GLY A 260 8.53 2.68 2.77
C GLY A 260 7.16 2.38 3.38
N LEU A 261 6.74 1.10 3.44
CA LEU A 261 5.53 0.69 4.17
C LEU A 261 5.73 0.74 5.71
N ARG A 262 6.97 0.98 6.17
CA ARG A 262 7.26 1.26 7.58
C ARG A 262 6.72 2.64 7.96
N GLY A 263 5.65 2.65 8.76
CA GLY A 263 5.04 3.88 9.29
C GLY A 263 4.21 4.64 8.25
N VAL A 264 3.44 3.93 7.42
CA VAL A 264 2.42 4.57 6.57
C VAL A 264 1.39 5.27 7.46
N GLY A 265 1.21 6.56 7.23
CA GLY A 265 0.11 7.34 7.78
C GLY A 265 -1.18 7.00 7.04
N LEU A 266 -2.31 6.95 7.74
CA LEU A 266 -3.65 6.88 7.12
C LEU A 266 -3.84 8.13 6.28
N PHE A 267 -3.57 8.05 4.98
CA PHE A 267 -3.80 9.17 4.07
C PHE A 267 -5.10 8.88 3.34
N ASP A 268 -6.10 9.73 3.58
CA ASP A 268 -7.41 9.63 2.93
C ASP A 268 -8.04 8.24 3.11
N ALA A 269 -7.95 7.69 4.33
CA ALA A 269 -8.26 6.28 4.60
C ALA A 269 -9.67 6.07 5.17
N GLU A 270 -10.62 6.93 4.82
CA GLU A 270 -11.97 6.89 5.39
C GLU A 270 -12.70 5.62 5.01
N THR A 271 -12.61 5.21 3.74
CA THR A 271 -13.22 3.97 3.23
C THR A 271 -12.61 2.75 3.91
N GLY A 272 -11.28 2.71 4.01
CA GLY A 272 -10.56 1.62 4.67
C GLY A 272 -10.88 1.51 6.16
N VAL A 273 -11.05 2.63 6.87
CA VAL A 273 -11.51 2.62 8.26
C VAL A 273 -12.94 2.11 8.35
N GLY A 274 -13.86 2.58 7.50
CA GLY A 274 -15.24 2.08 7.46
C GLY A 274 -15.32 0.57 7.25
N GLN A 275 -14.48 -0.01 6.39
CA GLN A 275 -14.42 -1.46 6.18
C GLN A 275 -13.89 -2.25 7.40
N VAL A 276 -12.95 -1.69 8.16
CA VAL A 276 -12.45 -2.36 9.38
C VAL A 276 -13.49 -2.34 10.50
N PHE A 277 -14.33 -1.31 10.56
CA PHE A 277 -15.33 -1.11 11.60
C PHE A 277 -16.75 -1.11 11.01
N SER A 278 -17.01 -2.04 10.08
CA SER A 278 -18.30 -2.10 9.37
C SER A 278 -19.47 -2.28 10.34
N GLU A 279 -19.28 -3.00 11.45
CA GLU A 279 -20.32 -3.15 12.46
C GLU A 279 -20.68 -1.82 13.15
N ILE A 280 -19.74 -0.86 13.21
CA ILE A 280 -19.99 0.48 13.76
C ILE A 280 -20.72 1.33 12.73
N GLU A 281 -20.34 1.27 11.45
CA GLU A 281 -21.02 1.97 10.37
C GLU A 281 -22.48 1.51 10.23
N GLU A 282 -22.73 0.19 10.30
CA GLU A 282 -24.08 -0.39 10.29
C GLU A 282 -24.92 0.10 11.48
N LEU A 283 -24.35 0.11 12.70
CA LEU A 283 -25.03 0.65 13.88
C LEU A 283 -25.23 2.18 13.80
N ALA A 284 -24.36 2.90 13.09
CA ALA A 284 -24.46 4.34 12.93
C ALA A 284 -25.68 4.75 12.08
N GLU A 285 -26.13 3.89 11.14
CA GLU A 285 -27.35 4.12 10.36
C GLU A 285 -28.62 4.16 11.23
N GLU A 286 -28.60 3.50 12.39
CA GLU A 286 -29.69 3.49 13.36
C GLU A 286 -29.63 4.65 14.36
N CYS A 287 -28.61 5.52 14.28
CA CYS A 287 -28.53 6.69 15.14
C CYS A 287 -29.67 7.66 14.85
N ARG A 288 -30.18 8.29 15.92
CA ARG A 288 -31.17 9.37 15.82
C ARG A 288 -30.72 10.54 14.92
N PHE A 289 -29.42 10.82 14.90
CA PHE A 289 -28.80 11.92 14.15
C PHE A 289 -27.83 11.36 13.12
N HIS A 290 -27.85 11.92 11.91
CA HIS A 290 -26.96 11.53 10.81
C HIS A 290 -25.50 11.95 11.04
N ASP A 291 -25.26 13.00 11.80
CA ASP A 291 -23.92 13.54 12.12
C ASP A 291 -23.45 13.15 13.53
N CYS A 292 -23.94 12.02 14.04
CA CYS A 292 -23.58 11.51 15.37
C CYS A 292 -22.08 11.19 15.45
N ALA A 293 -21.34 11.82 16.36
CA ALA A 293 -19.94 11.47 16.67
C ALA A 293 -19.83 10.27 17.61
N HIS A 294 -20.98 9.72 17.99
CA HIS A 294 -21.16 8.61 18.91
C HIS A 294 -20.66 8.87 20.33
N GLU A 295 -20.34 10.10 20.73
CA GLU A 295 -19.72 10.42 22.02
C GLU A 295 -20.74 10.59 23.15
N THR A 296 -21.64 11.55 23.00
CA THR A 296 -22.56 11.99 24.08
C THR A 296 -24.01 12.12 23.60
N GLU A 297 -24.26 11.92 22.32
CA GLU A 297 -25.52 12.18 21.64
C GLU A 297 -26.65 11.26 22.15
N PRO A 298 -27.85 11.80 22.38
CA PRO A 298 -29.00 11.01 22.80
C PRO A 298 -29.57 10.19 21.63
N GLY A 299 -29.91 8.92 21.88
CA GLY A 299 -30.41 8.01 20.83
C GLY A 299 -29.30 7.53 19.87
N CYS A 300 -28.06 7.43 20.37
CA CYS A 300 -26.95 6.85 19.63
C CYS A 300 -26.98 5.31 19.75
N ALA A 301 -27.37 4.63 18.68
CA ALA A 301 -27.39 3.16 18.62
C ALA A 301 -26.02 2.53 18.88
N VAL A 302 -24.94 3.10 18.35
CA VAL A 302 -23.56 2.67 18.62
C VAL A 302 -23.23 2.66 20.12
N ARG A 303 -23.60 3.72 20.86
CA ARG A 303 -23.39 3.77 22.31
C ARG A 303 -24.26 2.76 23.04
N SER A 304 -25.51 2.62 22.65
CA SER A 304 -26.40 1.61 23.22
C SER A 304 -25.85 0.20 23.03
N ALA A 305 -25.23 -0.10 21.88
CA ALA A 305 -24.57 -1.37 21.62
C ALA A 305 -23.32 -1.58 22.50
N VAL A 306 -22.57 -0.51 22.82
CA VAL A 306 -21.49 -0.59 23.81
C VAL A 306 -22.03 -0.83 25.22
N ASP A 307 -23.06 -0.09 25.63
CA ASP A 307 -23.67 -0.21 26.95
C ASP A 307 -24.30 -1.60 27.17
N SER A 308 -24.81 -2.24 26.11
CA SER A 308 -25.35 -3.60 26.14
C SER A 308 -24.31 -4.71 25.95
N GLY A 309 -23.05 -4.37 25.68
CA GLY A 309 -21.95 -5.31 25.44
C GLY A 309 -21.96 -6.00 24.06
N VAL A 310 -22.80 -5.55 23.13
CA VAL A 310 -22.83 -6.04 21.73
C VAL A 310 -21.59 -5.54 20.98
N LEU A 311 -21.17 -4.30 21.23
CA LEU A 311 -19.96 -3.72 20.68
C LEU A 311 -18.91 -3.53 21.79
N PRO A 312 -17.70 -4.13 21.69
CA PRO A 312 -16.65 -3.89 22.67
C PRO A 312 -16.25 -2.40 22.72
N ALA A 313 -16.16 -1.82 23.92
CA ALA A 313 -15.77 -0.40 24.09
C ALA A 313 -14.43 -0.06 23.41
N ARG A 314 -13.46 -1.00 23.44
CA ARG A 314 -12.16 -0.87 22.74
C ARG A 314 -12.32 -0.60 21.24
N ARG A 315 -13.27 -1.27 20.58
CA ARG A 315 -13.51 -1.12 19.13
C ARG A 315 -13.93 0.30 18.80
N LEU A 316 -14.89 0.85 19.57
CA LEU A 316 -15.35 2.23 19.39
C LEU A 316 -14.23 3.26 19.67
N GLU A 317 -13.38 3.01 20.68
CA GLU A 317 -12.22 3.86 20.95
C GLU A 317 -11.20 3.85 19.81
N SER A 318 -10.90 2.67 19.27
CA SER A 318 -10.04 2.50 18.09
C SER A 318 -10.61 3.21 16.87
N TYR A 319 -11.89 3.03 16.56
CA TYR A 319 -12.59 3.69 15.46
C TYR A 319 -12.45 5.21 15.54
N ARG A 320 -12.84 5.81 16.68
CA ARG A 320 -12.72 7.27 16.89
C ARG A 320 -11.28 7.75 16.81
N LYS A 321 -10.31 6.94 17.28
CA LYS A 321 -8.88 7.30 17.20
C LYS A 321 -8.43 7.37 15.74
N LEU A 322 -8.77 6.37 14.92
CA LEU A 322 -8.37 6.33 13.51
C LEU A 322 -9.11 7.39 12.69
N MET A 323 -10.41 7.62 12.94
CA MET A 323 -11.18 8.70 12.31
C MET A 323 -10.59 10.08 12.61
N ARG A 324 -10.25 10.38 13.88
CA ARG A 324 -9.59 11.65 14.26
C ARG A 324 -8.23 11.82 13.60
N GLU A 325 -7.44 10.75 13.51
CA GLU A 325 -6.15 10.80 12.81
C GLU A 325 -6.33 11.07 11.31
N ASN A 326 -7.27 10.38 10.66
CA ASN A 326 -7.57 10.58 9.24
C ASN A 326 -8.04 12.01 8.95
N GLN A 327 -9.02 12.52 9.73
CA GLN A 327 -9.51 13.90 9.62
C GLN A 327 -8.39 14.92 9.81
N TRP A 328 -7.47 14.69 10.76
CA TRP A 328 -6.32 15.57 10.96
C TRP A 328 -5.38 15.58 9.74
N ILE A 329 -5.13 14.42 9.13
CA ILE A 329 -4.30 14.29 7.92
C ILE A 329 -4.96 14.98 6.72
N VAL A 330 -6.26 14.77 6.51
CA VAL A 330 -7.04 15.42 5.44
C VAL A 330 -7.04 16.94 5.62
N ALA A 331 -7.40 17.45 6.80
CA ALA A 331 -7.46 18.89 7.08
C ALA A 331 -6.11 19.58 6.87
N LYS A 332 -5.01 18.92 7.27
CA LYS A 332 -3.64 19.43 7.06
C LYS A 332 -3.28 19.50 5.57
N THR A 333 -3.72 18.52 4.79
CA THR A 333 -3.50 18.45 3.35
C THR A 333 -4.27 19.55 2.63
N ASP A 334 -5.56 19.72 2.95
CA ASP A 334 -6.44 20.74 2.39
C ASP A 334 -6.01 22.18 2.67
N ALA A 335 -5.67 22.48 3.93
CA ALA A 335 -5.21 23.80 4.32
C ALA A 335 -3.94 24.21 3.55
N ARG A 336 -3.07 23.24 3.26
CA ARG A 336 -1.86 23.44 2.46
C ARG A 336 -2.17 23.62 0.99
N LEU A 337 -3.03 22.79 0.39
CA LEU A 337 -3.46 22.91 -1.00
C LEU A 337 -4.03 24.31 -1.27
N ARG A 338 -4.89 24.80 -0.38
CA ARG A 338 -5.42 26.18 -0.44
C ARG A 338 -4.31 27.24 -0.35
N SER A 339 -3.26 27.00 0.43
CA SER A 339 -2.11 27.91 0.54
C SER A 339 -1.23 27.93 -0.72
N GLU A 340 -1.02 26.77 -1.34
CA GLU A 340 -0.26 26.64 -2.60
C GLU A 340 -0.98 27.27 -3.78
N ILE A 341 -2.29 27.03 -3.92
CA ILE A 341 -3.13 27.71 -4.93
C ILE A 341 -3.01 29.23 -4.79
N ARG A 342 -3.09 29.76 -3.57
CA ARG A 342 -2.92 31.20 -3.33
C ARG A 342 -1.53 31.72 -3.72
N LYS A 343 -0.47 30.96 -3.47
CA LYS A 343 0.90 31.33 -3.88
C LYS A 343 1.06 31.33 -5.40
N ASP A 344 0.52 30.31 -6.08
CA ASP A 344 0.55 30.22 -7.55
C ASP A 344 -0.22 31.38 -8.20
N TRP A 345 -1.41 31.70 -7.68
CA TRP A 345 -2.19 32.87 -8.12
C TRP A 345 -1.41 34.18 -7.94
N ARG A 346 -0.72 34.37 -6.80
CA ARG A 346 0.13 35.54 -6.57
C ARG A 346 1.30 35.60 -7.56
N ARG A 347 1.94 34.47 -7.85
CA ARG A 347 3.04 34.38 -8.83
C ARG A 347 2.56 34.72 -10.24
N LYS A 348 1.50 34.08 -10.71
CA LYS A 348 0.88 34.37 -12.02
C LYS A 348 0.45 35.83 -12.14
N GLY A 349 -0.09 36.40 -11.06
CA GLY A 349 -0.43 37.83 -11.00
C GLY A 349 0.80 38.74 -11.10
N ALA A 350 1.93 38.39 -10.49
CA ALA A 350 3.17 39.14 -10.59
C ALA A 350 3.79 39.05 -11.99
N GLU A 351 3.81 37.84 -12.59
CA GLU A 351 4.27 37.62 -13.96
C GLU A 351 3.41 38.38 -14.98
N GLY A 352 2.09 38.38 -14.80
CA GLY A 352 1.16 39.14 -15.64
C GLY A 352 1.38 40.65 -15.55
N LYS A 353 1.65 41.18 -14.35
CA LYS A 353 2.00 42.61 -14.17
C LYS A 353 3.33 42.95 -14.83
N ALA A 354 4.37 42.15 -14.63
CA ALA A 354 5.68 42.35 -15.24
C ALA A 354 5.60 42.30 -16.78
N ALA A 355 4.82 41.37 -17.35
CA ALA A 355 4.59 41.29 -18.80
C ALA A 355 3.81 42.51 -19.34
N MET A 356 2.87 43.06 -18.58
CA MET A 356 2.12 44.26 -18.96
C MET A 356 3.00 45.52 -18.90
N GLU A 357 3.85 45.65 -17.89
CA GLU A 357 4.84 46.74 -17.77
C GLU A 357 5.88 46.69 -18.90
N ALA A 358 6.40 45.50 -19.22
CA ALA A 358 7.32 45.30 -20.34
C ALA A 358 6.68 45.64 -21.69
N LYS A 359 5.38 45.39 -21.87
CA LYS A 359 4.64 45.83 -23.06
C LYS A 359 4.46 47.34 -23.09
N ARG A 360 4.16 47.99 -21.96
CA ARG A 360 4.01 49.47 -21.90
C ARG A 360 5.31 50.23 -22.15
N GLY A 361 6.45 49.70 -21.70
CA GLY A 361 7.77 50.28 -21.98
C GLY A 361 8.27 50.12 -23.42
N ARG A 362 7.51 49.43 -24.29
CA ARG A 362 7.85 49.23 -25.72
C ARG A 362 7.16 50.23 -26.66
N TRP A 363 6.30 51.10 -26.13
CA TRP A 363 5.55 52.13 -26.86
C TRP A 363 5.86 53.56 -26.39
N MET A 364 6.90 53.71 -25.56
CA MET A 364 7.62 54.96 -25.30
C MET A 364 9.00 54.81 -25.94
#